data_AF-A0A3B8J960-F1
#
_entry.id   AF-A0A3B8J960-F1
#
_cell.length_a   1.000
_cell.length_b   1.000
_cell.length_c   1.000
_cell.angle_alpha   90.00
_cell.angle_beta   90.00
_cell.angle_gamma   90.00
#
_symmetry.space_group_name_H-M   'P 1'
#
loop_
_entity.id
_entity.type
_entity.pdbx_description
1 polymer ?
#
loop_
_entity_poly.entity_id
_entity_poly.type
_entity_poly.pdbx_seq_one_letter_code
_entity_poly.pdbx_strand_id
1 'polypeptide(L)'
;MKKPILEKVAIIGTWQSGLQLGLGFLASGQCEVTLISGKSTRELLPSGIRLVTIQFAPSVRLEEILGLTFWKEQAFSKVEGV
;
A
#
# COMPACT_ATOMS: atom_id res chain seq x y z
N MET A 1 12.49 31.90 2.30
CA MET A 1 12.17 30.79 3.24
C MET A 1 12.97 29.56 2.81
N LYS A 2 13.76 28.94 3.70
CA LYS A 2 14.47 27.67 3.40
C LYS A 2 13.46 26.52 3.42
N LYS A 3 13.46 25.68 2.39
CA LYS A 3 12.62 24.47 2.31
C LYS A 3 13.06 23.50 3.42
N PRO A 4 12.15 22.87 4.19
CA PRO A 4 12.54 21.88 5.17
C PRO A 4 13.29 20.74 4.49
N ILE A 5 14.39 20.28 5.08
CA ILE A 5 15.15 19.12 4.61
C ILE A 5 14.33 17.89 5.04
N LEU A 6 13.61 17.29 4.10
CA LEU A 6 12.88 16.04 4.33
C LEU A 6 13.88 14.88 4.29
N GLU A 7 13.73 13.92 5.22
CA GLU A 7 14.49 12.67 5.14
C GLU A 7 14.07 11.91 3.88
N LYS A 8 15.05 11.33 3.16
CA LYS A 8 14.78 10.61 1.91
C LYS A 8 14.70 9.12 2.19
N VAL A 9 13.57 8.50 1.85
CA VAL A 9 13.30 7.08 2.10
C VAL A 9 13.01 6.38 0.78
N ALA A 10 13.72 5.28 0.52
CA ALA A 10 13.41 4.36 -0.57
C ALA A 10 12.83 3.06 0.00
N ILE A 11 11.69 2.62 -0.53
CA ILE A 11 11.01 1.38 -0.13
C ILE A 11 11.02 0.42 -1.31
N ILE A 12 11.63 -0.74 -1.12
CA ILE A 12 11.69 -1.82 -2.11
C ILE A 12 10.61 -2.84 -1.78
N GLY A 13 9.68 -3.05 -2.71
CA GLY A 13 8.49 -3.87 -2.54
C GLY A 13 7.26 -3.02 -2.24
N THR A 14 6.36 -2.89 -3.22
CA THR A 14 5.19 -2.01 -3.16
C THR A 14 3.88 -2.79 -2.99
N TRP A 15 3.93 -3.92 -2.28
CA TRP A 15 2.72 -4.68 -1.96
C TRP A 15 2.05 -4.02 -0.73
N GLN A 16 1.11 -4.69 -0.09
CA GLN A 16 0.27 -4.12 0.96
C GLN A 16 1.07 -3.42 2.08
N SER A 17 2.05 -4.07 2.71
CA SER A 17 2.86 -3.46 3.78
C SER A 17 3.74 -2.29 3.29
N GLY A 18 4.36 -2.42 2.11
CA GLY A 18 5.20 -1.37 1.53
C GLY A 18 4.41 -0.12 1.13
N LEU A 19 3.20 -0.30 0.59
CA LEU A 19 2.28 0.80 0.30
C LEU A 19 1.79 1.47 1.58
N GLN A 20 1.40 0.69 2.59
CA GLN A 20 1.00 1.25 3.89
C GLN A 20 2.10 2.12 4.50
N LEU A 21 3.34 1.64 4.51
CA LEU A 21 4.48 2.38 5.05
C LEU A 21 4.76 3.66 4.26
N GLY A 22 4.86 3.55 2.94
CA GLY A 22 5.18 4.69 2.08
C GLY A 22 4.11 5.78 2.07
N LEU A 23 2.84 5.38 2.05
CA LEU A 23 1.71 6.31 2.11
C LEU A 23 1.56 6.91 3.51
N GLY A 24 1.91 6.16 4.56
CA GLY A 24 2.01 6.69 5.92
C GLY A 24 3.07 7.79 6.04
N PHE A 25 4.28 7.57 5.51
CA PHE A 25 5.33 8.59 5.47
C PHE A 25 4.97 9.80 4.61
N LEU A 26 4.30 9.57 3.48
CA LEU A 26 3.81 10.65 2.63
C LEU A 26 2.74 11.48 3.37
N ALA A 27 1.80 10.83 4.05
CA ALA A 27 0.73 11.48 4.79
C ALA A 27 1.24 12.26 6.02
N SER A 28 2.33 11.80 6.66
CA SER A 28 2.93 12.52 7.79
C SER A 28 3.71 13.76 7.37
N GLY A 29 4.08 13.89 6.09
CA GLY A 29 4.85 15.01 5.55
C GLY A 29 6.29 15.09 6.08
N GLN A 30 6.80 14.02 6.68
CA GLN A 30 8.12 13.98 7.31
C GLN A 30 9.24 13.59 6.34
N CYS A 31 8.90 12.84 5.29
CA CYS A 31 9.88 12.23 4.39
C CYS A 31 9.52 12.44 2.91
N GLU A 32 10.55 12.49 2.07
CA GLU A 32 10.42 12.28 0.62
C GLU A 32 10.53 10.77 0.34
N VAL A 33 9.47 10.17 -0.20
CA VAL A 33 9.36 8.71 -0.34
C VAL A 33 9.46 8.29 -1.81
N THR A 34 10.36 7.35 -2.10
CA THR A 34 10.43 6.64 -3.39
C THR A 34 10.00 5.19 -3.22
N LEU A 35 9.01 4.75 -4.00
CA LEU A 35 8.54 3.37 -4.04
C LEU A 35 9.13 2.63 -5.23
N ILE A 36 9.72 1.46 -5.00
CA ILE A 36 10.36 0.63 -6.03
C ILE A 36 9.68 -0.74 -6.07
N SER A 37 9.10 -1.08 -7.21
CA SER A 37 8.47 -2.38 -7.45
C SER A 37 9.28 -3.22 -8.42
N GLY A 38 9.35 -4.54 -8.17
CA GLY A 38 9.93 -5.49 -9.12
C GLY A 38 9.04 -5.82 -10.31
N LYS A 39 7.75 -5.45 -10.27
CA LYS A 39 6.79 -5.61 -11.38
C LYS A 39 5.99 -4.33 -11.59
N SER A 40 5.75 -3.97 -12.85
CA SER A 40 4.86 -2.87 -13.19
C SER A 40 3.39 -3.24 -12.93
N THR A 41 2.54 -2.23 -12.78
CA THR A 41 1.08 -2.43 -12.67
C THR A 41 0.52 -3.18 -13.87
N ARG A 42 1.07 -2.97 -15.08
CA ARG A 42 0.67 -3.65 -16.32
C ARG A 42 0.96 -5.14 -16.31
N GLU A 43 1.99 -5.58 -15.59
CA GLU A 43 2.31 -6.99 -15.39
C GLU A 43 1.46 -7.64 -14.28
N LEU A 44 1.02 -6.84 -13.31
CA LEU A 44 0.24 -7.33 -12.16
C LEU A 44 -1.26 -7.46 -12.47
N LEU A 45 -1.86 -6.48 -13.16
CA LEU A 45 -3.30 -6.46 -13.44
C LEU A 45 -3.82 -7.71 -14.18
N PRO A 46 -3.15 -8.23 -15.23
CA PRO A 46 -3.62 -9.42 -15.96
C PRO A 46 -3.35 -10.74 -15.24
N SER A 47 -2.50 -10.74 -14.20
CA SER A 47 -1.97 -11.98 -13.62
C SER A 47 -3.03 -12.85 -12.95
N GLY A 48 -4.23 -12.31 -12.68
CA GLY A 48 -5.35 -13.06 -12.09
C GLY A 48 -5.11 -13.56 -10.67
N ILE A 49 -3.88 -13.45 -10.15
CA ILE A 49 -3.51 -13.82 -8.78
C ILE A 49 -4.09 -12.75 -7.84
N ARG A 50 -5.34 -12.97 -7.45
CA ARG A 50 -6.00 -12.28 -6.35
C ARG A 50 -5.69 -13.08 -5.09
N LEU A 51 -4.52 -12.89 -4.50
CA LEU A 51 -4.25 -13.47 -3.18
C LEU A 51 -5.24 -12.86 -2.18
N VAL A 52 -6.04 -13.71 -1.55
CA VAL A 52 -6.88 -13.30 -0.43
C VAL A 52 -5.94 -12.88 0.69
N THR A 53 -6.04 -11.62 1.09
CA THR A 53 -5.20 -11.06 2.15
C THR A 53 -6.00 -11.08 3.45
N ILE A 54 -5.48 -11.72 4.49
CA ILE A 54 -6.05 -11.66 5.83
C ILE A 54 -5.32 -10.55 6.59
N GLN A 55 -6.06 -9.57 7.07
CA GLN A 55 -5.52 -8.43 7.81
C GLN A 55 -6.00 -8.46 9.25
N PHE A 56 -5.10 -8.18 10.18
CA PHE A 56 -5.45 -7.95 11.58
C PHE A 56 -6.04 -6.55 11.77
N ALA A 57 -6.87 -6.39 12.82
CA ALA A 57 -7.57 -5.14 13.10
C ALA A 57 -6.70 -3.86 13.07
N PRO A 58 -5.45 -3.86 13.59
CA PRO A 58 -4.58 -2.67 13.48
C PRO A 58 -4.24 -2.28 12.04
N SER A 59 -4.03 -3.27 11.15
CA SER A 59 -3.71 -3.02 9.74
C SER A 59 -4.91 -2.45 8.99
N VAL A 60 -6.11 -2.97 9.27
CA VAL A 60 -7.36 -2.44 8.72
C VAL A 60 -7.57 -0.99 9.14
N ARG A 61 -7.37 -0.68 10.43
CA ARG A 61 -7.49 0.69 10.95
C ARG A 61 -6.47 1.65 10.32
N LEU A 62 -5.25 1.18 10.07
CA LEU A 62 -4.24 1.99 9.40
C LEU A 62 -4.68 2.34 7.97
N GLU A 63 -5.24 1.39 7.23
CA GLU A 63 -5.77 1.67 5.89
C GLU A 63 -6.95 2.63 5.91
N GLU A 64 -7.82 2.56 6.91
CA GLU A 64 -8.92 3.52 7.06
C GLU A 64 -8.41 4.95 7.27
N ILE A 65 -7.41 5.12 8.15
CA ILE A 65 -6.78 6.42 8.42
C ILE A 65 -6.12 6.98 7.15
N LEU A 66 -5.50 6.11 6.35
CA LEU A 66 -4.80 6.49 5.13
C LEU A 66 -5.71 6.55 3.88
N GLY A 67 -6.99 6.23 4.01
CA GLY A 67 -7.93 6.19 2.88
C GLY A 67 -7.63 5.10 1.85
N LEU A 68 -7.06 3.97 2.27
CA LEU A 68 -6.61 2.86 1.41
C LEU A 68 -7.58 1.66 1.36
N THR A 69 -8.77 1.81 1.93
CA THR A 69 -9.77 0.73 2.00
C THR A 69 -10.57 0.54 0.70
N PHE A 70 -9.92 0.64 -0.46
CA PHE A 70 -10.57 0.45 -1.77
C PHE A 70 -11.19 -0.95 -1.93
N TRP A 71 -10.65 -1.93 -1.21
CA TRP A 71 -11.15 -3.29 -1.17
C TRP A 71 -12.54 -3.42 -0.52
N LYS A 72 -13.01 -2.43 0.26
CA LYS A 72 -14.37 -2.46 0.85
C LYS A 72 -15.46 -2.35 -0.21
N GLU A 73 -15.20 -1.60 -1.28
CA GLU A 73 -16.15 -1.41 -2.39
C GLU A 73 -16.17 -2.62 -3.33
N GLN A 74 -15.07 -3.38 -3.36
CA GLN A 74 -14.87 -4.50 -4.25
C GLN A 74 -14.30 -5.69 -3.48
N ALA A 75 -15.03 -6.10 -2.44
CA ALA A 75 -14.66 -7.27 -1.66
C ALA A 75 -14.60 -8.49 -2.59
N PHE A 76 -13.54 -9.28 -2.49
CA PHE A 76 -13.47 -10.56 -3.18
C PHE A 76 -14.66 -11.40 -2.71
N SER A 77 -15.65 -11.56 -3.57
CA SER A 77 -16.89 -12.26 -3.30
C SER A 77 -16.71 -13.78 -3.24
N LYS A 78 -15.51 -14.28 -3.51
CA LYS A 78 -15.21 -15.70 -3.53
C LYS A 78 -13.76 -15.97 -3.17
N VAL A 79 -13.56 -16.76 -2.12
CA VAL A 79 -12.31 -17.47 -1.86
C VAL A 79 -12.52 -18.87 -2.45
N GLU A 80 -11.77 -19.25 -3.48
CA GLU A 80 -11.87 -20.63 -3.99
C GLU A 80 -11.29 -21.60 -2.94
N GLY A 81 -12.12 -22.54 -2.48
CA GLY A 81 -11.71 -23.59 -1.54
C GLY A 81 -11.91 -23.29 -0.05
N VAL A 82 -12.65 -22.21 0.31
CA VAL A 82 -13.14 -21.94 1.67
C VAL A 82 -14.65 -21.79 1.65
#